data_AF-A0A1H5ZXG9-F1
#
_entry.id   AF-A0A1H5ZXG9-F1
#
_cell.length_a   1.000
_cell.length_b   1.000
_cell.length_c   1.000
_cell.angle_alpha   90.00
_cell.angle_beta   90.00
_cell.angle_gamma   90.00
#
_symmetry.space_group_name_H-M   'P 1'
#
loop_
_entity.id
_entity.type
_entity.pdbx_description
1 polymer ?
#
loop_
_entity_poly.entity_id
_entity_poly.type
_entity_poly.pdbx_seq_one_letter_code
_entity_poly.pdbx_strand_id
1 'polypeptide(L)'
;MKVKVLKVRVDENHLYEDQKLVDDFLANNEICKAASAFVAEENYWSVFIYYEDQISNGNYAKQDAAKINGNYLNEQKQSKYSAENEELNADEIKILDSLKLWRSEKAKEQNLPAYFIATNKELCSIAKFKPIKKEELLEIKCFGKHKLENYGEEIIVLLEEI
;
A
#
# COMPACT_ATOMS: atom_id res chain seq x y z
N MET A 1 0.26 -11.33 0.85
CA MET A 1 -0.68 -10.44 0.15
C MET A 1 -1.39 -11.20 -0.97
N LYS A 2 -2.73 -11.23 -0.96
CA LYS A 2 -3.57 -11.86 -2.01
C LYS A 2 -4.20 -10.79 -2.89
N VAL A 3 -4.59 -11.18 -4.10
CA VAL A 3 -5.28 -10.31 -5.06
C VAL A 3 -6.59 -10.95 -5.47
N LYS A 4 -7.70 -10.22 -5.29
CA LYS A 4 -9.01 -10.56 -5.83
C LYS A 4 -9.33 -9.61 -6.96
N VAL A 5 -9.75 -10.16 -8.08
CA VAL A 5 -10.29 -9.38 -9.20
C VAL A 5 -11.81 -9.55 -9.19
N LEU A 6 -12.53 -8.42 -9.14
CA LEU A 6 -13.98 -8.36 -9.21
C LEU A 6 -14.40 -7.69 -10.52
N LYS A 7 -15.42 -8.25 -11.15
CA LYS A 7 -16.06 -7.71 -12.35
C LYS A 7 -17.32 -6.99 -11.91
N VAL A 8 -17.35 -5.66 -12.09
CA VAL A 8 -18.51 -4.82 -11.76
C VAL A 8 -19.13 -4.35 -13.06
N ARG A 9 -20.28 -4.90 -13.40
CA ARG A 9 -21.00 -4.59 -14.64
C ARG A 9 -21.62 -3.20 -14.55
N VAL A 10 -21.69 -2.50 -15.68
CA VAL A 10 -22.24 -1.14 -15.75
C VAL A 10 -23.77 -1.15 -15.91
N ASP A 11 -24.36 -2.30 -16.24
CA ASP A 11 -25.80 -2.40 -16.46
C ASP A 11 -26.61 -2.34 -15.14
N GLU A 12 -27.78 -1.71 -15.20
CA GLU A 12 -28.62 -1.47 -14.01
C GLU A 12 -29.22 -2.75 -13.41
N ASN A 13 -29.36 -3.82 -14.20
CA ASN A 13 -29.96 -5.07 -13.72
C ASN A 13 -29.05 -5.81 -12.75
N HIS A 14 -27.73 -5.62 -12.86
CA HIS A 14 -26.74 -6.28 -12.02
C HIS A 14 -26.13 -5.38 -10.95
N LEU A 15 -26.50 -4.10 -10.91
CA LEU A 15 -25.92 -3.12 -9.98
C LEU A 15 -26.00 -3.57 -8.51
N TYR A 16 -27.17 -4.05 -8.07
CA TYR A 16 -27.37 -4.47 -6.69
C TYR A 16 -26.58 -5.74 -6.33
N GLU A 17 -26.51 -6.69 -7.27
CA GLU A 17 -25.77 -7.94 -7.09
C GLU A 17 -24.25 -7.68 -7.02
N ASP A 18 -23.74 -6.87 -7.96
CA ASP A 18 -22.32 -6.55 -8.04
C ASP A 18 -21.87 -5.66 -6.88
N GLN A 19 -22.71 -4.70 -6.45
CA GLN A 19 -22.47 -3.93 -5.24
C GLN A 19 -22.41 -4.83 -4.01
N LYS A 20 -23.39 -5.72 -3.83
CA LYS A 20 -23.42 -6.65 -2.69
C LYS A 20 -22.18 -7.55 -2.67
N LEU A 21 -21.75 -8.04 -3.83
CA LEU A 21 -20.55 -8.86 -3.95
C LEU A 21 -19.29 -8.10 -3.51
N VAL A 22 -19.15 -6.85 -3.95
CA VAL A 22 -18.04 -5.98 -3.53
C VAL A 22 -18.11 -5.70 -2.03
N ASP A 23 -19.28 -5.31 -1.50
CA ASP A 23 -19.48 -5.01 -0.09
C ASP A 23 -19.18 -6.24 0.80
N ASP A 24 -19.70 -7.42 0.43
CA ASP A 24 -19.44 -8.68 1.13
C ASP A 24 -17.94 -9.02 1.10
N PHE A 25 -17.26 -8.77 -0.01
CA PHE A 25 -15.82 -9.01 -0.11
C PHE A 25 -15.01 -8.06 0.78
N LEU A 26 -15.35 -6.77 0.77
CA LEU A 26 -14.67 -5.75 1.58
C LEU A 26 -14.92 -5.97 3.08
N ALA A 27 -16.10 -6.45 3.47
CA ALA A 27 -16.45 -6.69 4.87
C ALA A 27 -15.68 -7.85 5.52
N ASN A 28 -15.27 -8.85 4.72
CA ASN A 28 -14.65 -10.08 5.22
C ASN A 28 -13.13 -10.10 5.11
N ASN A 29 -12.51 -9.05 4.57
CA ASN A 29 -11.09 -9.04 4.23
C ASN A 29 -10.43 -7.73 4.65
N GLU A 30 -9.19 -7.79 5.14
CA GLU A 30 -8.41 -6.56 5.38
C GLU A 30 -7.86 -6.05 4.06
N ILE A 31 -8.37 -4.91 3.61
CA ILE A 31 -8.04 -4.34 2.30
C ILE A 31 -6.79 -3.49 2.43
N CYS A 32 -5.72 -3.93 1.79
CA CYS A 32 -4.47 -3.20 1.75
C CYS A 32 -4.54 -2.07 0.71
N LYS A 33 -5.14 -2.34 -0.47
CA LYS A 33 -5.22 -1.41 -1.60
C LYS A 33 -6.29 -1.84 -2.60
N ALA A 34 -6.87 -0.88 -3.31
CA ALA A 34 -7.72 -1.15 -4.47
C ALA A 34 -7.26 -0.35 -5.69
N ALA A 35 -7.49 -0.89 -6.88
CA ALA A 35 -7.35 -0.21 -8.17
C ALA A 35 -8.51 -0.64 -9.08
N SER A 36 -8.92 0.22 -10.00
CA SER A 36 -9.95 -0.11 -10.97
C SER A 36 -9.55 0.29 -12.38
N ALA A 37 -10.00 -0.49 -13.35
CA ALA A 37 -9.82 -0.21 -14.77
C ALA A 37 -11.12 -0.53 -15.52
N PHE A 38 -11.53 0.34 -16.43
CA PHE A 38 -12.71 0.12 -17.24
C PHE A 38 -12.36 -0.73 -18.47
N VAL A 39 -13.13 -1.78 -18.72
CA VAL A 39 -13.01 -2.67 -19.87
C VAL A 39 -14.15 -2.35 -20.83
N ALA A 40 -13.82 -1.60 -21.88
CA ALA A 40 -14.78 -1.08 -22.84
C ALA A 40 -15.43 -2.16 -23.72
N GLU A 41 -14.71 -3.24 -24.04
CA GLU A 41 -15.18 -4.30 -24.94
C GLU A 41 -16.40 -5.05 -24.39
N GLU A 42 -16.47 -5.22 -23.07
CA GLU A 42 -17.55 -5.94 -22.38
C GLU A 42 -18.31 -5.04 -21.38
N ASN A 43 -18.07 -3.73 -21.42
CA ASN A 43 -18.73 -2.70 -20.61
C ASN A 43 -18.80 -3.01 -19.10
N TYR A 44 -17.64 -3.21 -18.48
CA TYR A 44 -17.53 -3.46 -17.04
C TYR A 44 -16.29 -2.82 -16.43
N TRP A 45 -16.31 -2.62 -15.12
CA TRP A 45 -15.14 -2.23 -14.33
C TRP A 45 -14.45 -3.47 -13.74
N SER A 46 -13.17 -3.63 -14.04
CA SER A 46 -12.30 -4.58 -13.35
C SER A 46 -11.76 -3.92 -12.10
N VAL A 47 -12.14 -4.42 -10.93
CA VAL A 47 -11.67 -3.93 -9.63
C VAL A 47 -10.67 -4.92 -9.05
N PHE A 48 -9.44 -4.46 -8.88
CA PHE A 48 -8.34 -5.21 -8.27
C PHE A 48 -8.27 -4.85 -6.80
N ILE A 49 -8.48 -5.83 -5.94
CA ILE A 49 -8.44 -5.65 -4.49
C ILE A 49 -7.30 -6.49 -3.95
N TYR A 50 -6.34 -5.80 -3.33
CA TYR A 50 -5.21 -6.38 -2.62
C TYR A 50 -5.60 -6.51 -1.16
N TYR A 51 -5.54 -7.72 -0.63
CA TYR A 51 -6.08 -8.02 0.68
C TYR A 51 -5.27 -9.09 1.41
N GLU A 52 -5.45 -9.13 2.73
CA GLU A 52 -4.99 -10.21 3.59
C GLU A 52 -6.22 -10.94 4.16
N ASP A 53 -6.15 -12.28 4.20
CA ASP A 53 -7.20 -13.08 4.83
C ASP A 53 -7.13 -12.85 6.35
N GLN A 54 -8.27 -12.57 6.97
CA GLN A 54 -8.36 -12.45 8.43
C GLN A 54 -8.03 -13.77 9.16
N ILE A 55 -7.95 -14.89 8.44
CA ILE A 55 -7.71 -16.23 9.00
C ILE A 55 -6.20 -16.50 9.23
N SER A 56 -5.28 -15.84 8.53
CA SER A 56 -3.83 -16.10 8.71
C SER A 56 -3.23 -15.42 9.94
N ASN A 57 -3.89 -14.39 10.49
CA ASN A 57 -3.52 -13.81 11.79
C ASN A 57 -4.38 -14.47 12.86
N GLY A 58 -3.94 -15.63 13.32
CA GLY A 58 -4.68 -16.51 14.23
C GLY A 58 -5.32 -15.80 15.42
N ASN A 59 -6.60 -16.14 15.62
CA ASN A 59 -7.48 -15.86 16.76
C ASN A 59 -8.20 -14.49 16.72
N TYR A 60 -9.45 -14.46 16.25
CA TYR A 60 -10.65 -14.11 17.05
C TYR A 60 -11.95 -14.45 16.27
N ALA A 61 -12.81 -15.20 16.97
CA ALA A 61 -14.27 -15.21 16.94
C ALA A 61 -15.03 -15.41 15.60
N LYS A 62 -15.43 -16.67 15.37
CA LYS A 62 -16.86 -16.93 15.13
C LYS A 62 -17.62 -16.48 16.38
N GLN A 63 -18.36 -15.37 16.31
CA GLN A 63 -19.68 -15.20 16.91
C GLN A 63 -20.17 -13.75 16.76
N ASP A 64 -21.42 -13.65 16.36
CA ASP A 64 -22.33 -12.53 16.53
C ASP A 64 -22.25 -11.33 15.57
N ALA A 65 -23.42 -11.13 14.98
CA ALA A 65 -23.79 -10.05 14.10
C ALA A 65 -23.94 -8.72 14.85
N ALA A 66 -23.98 -7.66 14.03
CA ALA A 66 -24.63 -6.38 14.28
C ALA A 66 -23.84 -5.33 15.08
N LYS A 67 -23.69 -4.18 14.39
CA LYS A 67 -23.35 -2.84 14.90
C LYS A 67 -21.89 -2.59 15.24
N ILE A 68 -21.11 -2.12 14.25
CA ILE A 68 -20.26 -0.92 14.38
C ILE A 68 -20.32 -0.22 13.00
N ASN A 69 -21.30 0.66 12.78
CA ASN A 69 -21.16 2.11 12.79
C ASN A 69 -19.95 2.63 11.99
N GLY A 70 -20.26 3.40 10.94
CA GLY A 70 -19.28 4.09 10.13
C GLY A 70 -18.32 4.90 10.99
N ASN A 71 -17.03 4.65 10.80
CA ASN A 71 -15.93 5.51 11.18
C ASN A 71 -14.77 5.20 10.22
N TYR A 72 -14.95 5.55 8.94
CA TYR A 72 -13.79 5.94 8.15
C TYR A 72 -13.27 7.24 8.78
N LEU A 73 -12.03 7.20 9.27
CA LEU A 73 -11.28 8.20 10.05
C LEU A 73 -11.43 8.05 11.57
N ASN A 74 -10.51 7.33 12.23
CA ASN A 74 -9.55 7.97 13.13
C ASN A 74 -8.48 6.98 13.64
N GLU A 75 -7.31 7.00 13.02
CA GLU A 75 -6.07 6.99 13.81
C GLU A 75 -5.19 8.11 13.26
N GLN A 76 -5.47 9.33 13.73
CA GLN A 76 -4.45 10.36 13.91
C GLN A 76 -3.37 9.83 14.87
N LYS A 77 -2.55 8.90 14.41
CA LYS A 77 -1.19 8.78 14.93
C LYS A 77 -0.39 9.74 14.08
N GLN A 78 -0.07 10.90 14.63
CA GLN A 78 0.74 11.94 13.99
C GLN A 78 1.90 11.29 13.23
N SER A 79 1.80 11.27 11.89
CA SER A 79 2.91 10.88 11.03
C SER A 79 3.99 11.93 11.23
N LYS A 80 5.00 11.60 12.03
CA LYS A 80 6.06 12.51 12.48
C LYS A 80 6.93 13.02 11.31
N TYR A 81 6.85 12.35 10.15
CA TYR A 81 7.85 12.41 9.09
C TYR A 81 7.20 12.40 7.69
N SER A 82 6.71 13.56 7.26
CA SER A 82 6.06 13.76 5.95
C SER A 82 6.72 14.93 5.21
N ALA A 83 7.66 14.65 4.31
CA ALA A 83 8.41 15.66 3.55
C ALA A 83 7.62 16.19 2.33
N GLU A 84 6.37 16.65 2.52
CA GLU A 84 5.53 17.04 1.39
C GLU A 84 5.94 18.37 0.75
N ASN A 85 6.80 19.21 1.36
CA ASN A 85 7.27 20.49 0.81
C ASN A 85 8.59 20.99 1.46
N GLU A 86 9.63 20.16 1.57
CA GLU A 86 10.90 20.60 2.16
C GLU A 86 12.07 20.42 1.20
N GLU A 87 12.90 21.45 1.05
CA GLU A 87 14.11 21.42 0.23
C GLU A 87 15.07 20.34 0.75
N LEU A 88 15.56 19.51 -0.16
CA LEU A 88 16.55 18.48 0.16
C LEU A 88 17.96 19.09 0.03
N ASN A 89 18.80 18.85 1.03
CA ASN A 89 20.21 19.23 0.99
C ASN A 89 20.99 18.36 0.00
N ALA A 90 22.20 18.78 -0.39
CA ALA A 90 23.02 18.07 -1.37
C ALA A 90 23.24 16.58 -1.04
N ASP A 91 23.41 16.24 0.24
CA ASP A 91 23.56 14.86 0.68
C ASP A 91 22.25 14.06 0.64
N GLU A 92 21.12 14.71 0.93
CA GLU A 92 19.80 14.08 0.87
C GLU A 92 19.38 13.83 -0.59
N ILE A 93 19.78 14.69 -1.52
CA ILE A 93 19.59 14.50 -2.96
C ILE A 93 20.35 13.27 -3.45
N LYS A 94 21.61 13.07 -3.02
CA LYS A 94 22.40 11.88 -3.37
C LYS A 94 21.75 10.60 -2.87
N ILE A 95 21.25 10.61 -1.64
CA ILE A 95 20.52 9.47 -1.07
C ILE A 95 19.24 9.20 -1.87
N LEU A 96 18.47 10.25 -2.17
CA LEU A 96 17.24 10.12 -2.95
C LEU A 96 17.49 9.54 -4.34
N ASP A 97 18.57 9.96 -5.02
CA ASP A 97 18.90 9.45 -6.35
C ASP A 97 19.36 8.00 -6.32
N SER A 98 20.13 7.60 -5.30
CA SER A 98 20.51 6.21 -5.08
C SER A 98 19.28 5.33 -4.79
N LEU A 99 18.36 5.81 -3.95
CA LEU A 99 17.08 5.14 -3.68
C LEU A 99 16.20 5.01 -4.93
N LYS A 100 16.18 6.02 -5.82
CA LYS A 100 15.46 5.94 -7.10
C LYS A 100 16.07 4.87 -8.01
N LEU A 101 17.40 4.78 -8.05
CA LEU A 101 18.11 3.79 -8.85
C LEU A 101 17.78 2.37 -8.36
N TRP A 102 17.99 2.12 -7.07
CA TRP A 102 17.64 0.86 -6.42
C TRP A 102 16.18 0.47 -6.66
N ARG A 103 15.25 1.43 -6.50
CA ARG A 103 13.83 1.21 -6.76
C ARG A 103 13.58 0.78 -8.20
N SER A 104 14.25 1.40 -9.18
CA SER A 104 14.10 1.04 -10.58
C SER A 104 14.67 -0.35 -10.88
N GLU A 105 15.75 -0.75 -10.23
CA GLU A 105 16.34 -2.07 -10.40
C GLU A 105 15.41 -3.14 -9.83
N LYS A 106 14.92 -2.94 -8.61
CA LYS A 106 13.92 -3.84 -7.98
C LYS A 106 12.62 -3.94 -8.75
N ALA A 107 12.14 -2.83 -9.27
CA ALA A 107 10.95 -2.79 -10.12
C ALA A 107 11.14 -3.65 -11.37
N LYS A 108 12.32 -3.59 -12.01
CA LYS A 108 12.65 -4.42 -13.17
C LYS A 108 12.80 -5.90 -12.80
N GLU A 109 13.50 -6.21 -11.70
CA GLU A 109 13.68 -7.58 -11.20
C GLU A 109 12.34 -8.27 -10.93
N GLN A 110 11.41 -7.56 -10.29
CA GLN A 110 10.10 -8.11 -9.93
C GLN A 110 9.03 -7.91 -11.00
N ASN A 111 9.37 -7.27 -12.13
CA ASN A 111 8.44 -6.91 -13.19
C ASN A 111 7.21 -6.14 -12.67
N LEU A 112 7.46 -5.23 -11.72
CA LEU A 112 6.45 -4.40 -11.07
C LEU A 112 6.70 -2.92 -11.39
N PRO A 113 5.66 -2.08 -11.43
CA PRO A 113 5.85 -0.63 -11.51
C PRO A 113 6.65 -0.11 -10.31
N ALA A 114 7.56 0.87 -10.53
CA ALA A 114 8.45 1.38 -9.48
C ALA A 114 7.73 1.89 -8.22
N TYR A 115 6.56 2.53 -8.38
CA TYR A 115 5.76 3.01 -7.25
C TYR A 115 5.26 1.89 -6.33
N PHE A 116 5.28 0.63 -6.79
CA PHE A 116 4.87 -0.54 -6.02
C PHE A 116 5.95 -0.97 -5.02
N ILE A 117 7.22 -0.73 -5.33
CA ILE A 117 8.35 -0.94 -4.43
C ILE A 117 8.37 0.18 -3.37
N ALA A 118 8.44 1.44 -3.82
CA ALA A 118 8.37 2.61 -2.95
C ALA A 118 7.81 3.84 -3.69
N THR A 119 6.94 4.62 -3.05
CA THR A 119 6.41 5.87 -3.63
C THR A 119 7.44 7.00 -3.55
N ASN A 120 7.31 8.02 -4.40
CA ASN A 120 8.22 9.17 -4.34
C ASN A 120 8.17 9.87 -2.97
N LYS A 121 6.99 9.92 -2.33
CA LYS A 121 6.83 10.47 -0.98
C LYS A 121 7.62 9.67 0.06
N GLU A 122 7.55 8.34 -0.01
CA GLU A 122 8.33 7.45 0.86
C GLU A 122 9.83 7.66 0.65
N LEU A 123 10.30 7.67 -0.60
CA LEU A 123 11.74 7.87 -0.88
C LEU A 123 12.26 9.22 -0.39
N CYS A 124 11.50 10.30 -0.57
CA CYS A 124 11.88 11.61 -0.04
C CYS A 124 11.92 11.62 1.49
N SER A 125 10.95 11.00 2.16
CA SER A 125 10.98 10.86 3.62
C SER A 125 12.16 10.01 4.08
N ILE A 126 12.48 8.89 3.42
CA ILE A 126 13.64 8.06 3.77
C ILE A 126 14.94 8.87 3.62
N ALA A 127 15.12 9.57 2.50
CA ALA A 127 16.30 10.37 2.24
C ALA A 127 16.51 11.49 3.28
N LYS A 128 15.41 12.05 3.79
CA LYS A 128 15.41 13.12 4.77
C LYS A 128 15.65 12.63 6.20
N PHE A 129 14.97 11.56 6.60
CA PHE A 129 15.03 11.05 7.98
C PHE A 129 16.18 10.07 8.22
N LYS A 130 16.79 9.55 7.16
CA LYS A 130 17.95 8.64 7.19
C LYS A 130 17.81 7.57 8.29
N PRO A 131 16.76 6.75 8.22
CA PRO A 131 16.52 5.71 9.22
C PRO A 131 17.72 4.78 9.29
N ILE A 132 18.16 4.48 10.51
CA ILE A 132 19.30 3.61 10.79
C ILE A 132 18.79 2.20 11.13
N LYS A 133 17.51 2.10 11.50
CA LYS A 133 16.86 0.83 11.83
C LYS A 133 15.64 0.60 10.97
N LYS A 134 15.36 -0.68 10.70
CA LYS A 134 14.16 -1.10 9.99
C LYS A 134 12.90 -0.55 10.64
N GLU A 135 12.80 -0.59 11.96
CA GLU A 135 11.60 -0.16 12.68
C GLU A 135 11.28 1.33 12.44
N GLU A 136 12.28 2.16 12.19
CA GLU A 136 12.11 3.60 11.90
C GLU A 136 11.47 3.82 10.52
N LEU A 137 11.62 2.88 9.58
CA LEU A 137 10.91 2.94 8.31
C LEU A 137 9.39 2.83 8.49
N LEU A 138 8.88 2.18 9.55
CA LEU A 138 7.43 2.14 9.84
C LEU A 138 6.88 3.49 10.28
N GLU A 139 7.72 4.40 10.76
CA GLU A 139 7.31 5.75 11.14
C GLU A 139 7.14 6.67 9.92
N ILE A 140 7.60 6.22 8.74
CA ILE A 140 7.44 6.93 7.48
C ILE A 140 6.02 6.77 6.97
N LYS A 141 5.37 7.90 6.70
CA LYS A 141 4.00 7.95 6.18
C LYS A 141 3.87 7.09 4.90
N CYS A 142 2.89 6.19 4.89
CA CYS A 142 2.61 5.23 3.81
C CYS A 142 3.62 4.09 3.62
N PHE A 143 4.64 3.97 4.49
CA PHE A 143 5.55 2.83 4.48
C PHE A 143 5.04 1.71 5.40
N GLY A 144 4.38 0.71 4.80
CA GLY A 144 3.73 -0.38 5.53
C GLY A 144 4.66 -1.56 5.87
N LYS A 145 4.21 -2.42 6.79
CA LYS A 145 4.94 -3.63 7.25
C LYS A 145 5.38 -4.56 6.12
N HIS A 146 4.55 -4.74 5.09
CA HIS A 146 4.92 -5.57 3.94
C HIS A 146 6.14 -5.02 3.18
N LYS A 147 6.24 -3.70 3.00
CA LYS A 147 7.42 -3.09 2.37
C LYS A 147 8.64 -3.18 3.28
N LEU A 148 8.42 -3.06 4.59
CA LEU A 148 9.49 -3.22 5.57
C LEU A 148 10.12 -4.62 5.54
N GLU A 149 9.29 -5.66 5.53
CA GLU A 149 9.80 -7.04 5.55
C GLU A 149 10.53 -7.39 4.26
N ASN A 150 10.01 -6.93 3.11
CA ASN A 150 10.59 -7.25 1.81
C ASN A 150 11.78 -6.37 1.42
N TYR A 151 11.79 -5.09 1.81
CA TYR A 151 12.75 -4.11 1.31
C TYR A 151 13.49 -3.35 2.41
N GLY A 152 13.07 -3.47 3.67
CA GLY A 152 13.61 -2.68 4.78
C GLY A 152 15.09 -2.94 5.01
N GLU A 153 15.55 -4.19 4.94
CA GLU A 153 17.00 -4.50 5.04
C GLU A 153 17.79 -3.83 3.90
N GLU A 154 17.34 -4.00 2.67
CA GLU A 154 18.05 -3.48 1.50
C GLU A 154 18.13 -1.95 1.51
N ILE A 155 17.08 -1.28 1.99
CA ILE A 155 17.05 0.18 2.14
C ILE A 155 18.05 0.63 3.21
N ILE A 156 18.13 -0.06 4.36
CA ILE A 156 19.08 0.30 5.43
C ILE A 156 20.52 0.10 4.95
N VAL A 157 20.83 -1.03 4.31
CA VAL A 157 22.16 -1.29 3.74
C VAL A 157 22.53 -0.21 2.72
N LEU A 158 21.61 0.15 1.83
CA LEU A 158 21.84 1.21 0.85
C LEU A 158 22.08 2.58 1.50
N LEU A 159 21.45 2.87 2.64
CA LEU A 159 21.70 4.10 3.38
C LEU A 159 23.06 4.10 4.09
N GLU A 160 23.58 2.95 4.50
CA GLU A 160 24.91 2.81 5.11
C GLU A 160 26.05 2.92 4.08
N GLU A 161 25.80 2.55 2.82
CA GLU A 161 26.81 2.57 1.74
C GLU A 161 27.03 3.94 1.09
N ILE A 162 26.18 4.94 1.38
CA ILE A 162 26.21 6.29 0.79
C ILE A 162 26.91 7.30 1.71
#